data_AF-V5J6X7-F1
#
_entry.id   AF-V5J6X7-F1
#
_cell.length_a   1.000
_cell.length_b   1.000
_cell.length_c   1.000
_cell.angle_alpha   90.00
_cell.angle_beta   90.00
_cell.angle_gamma   90.00
#
_symmetry.space_group_name_H-M   'P 1'
#
loop_
_entity.id
_entity.type
_entity.pdbx_description
1 polymer ?
#
loop_
_entity_poly.entity_id
_entity_poly.type
_entity_poly.pdbx_seq_one_letter_code
_entity_poly.pdbx_strand_id
1 'polypeptide(L)'
;MEQWDDFIYNFTENREEVFYTFRLTDPNLYSRLTINSAGNLERFTWDPTREEWNRFWFMPKDDCDMHGICGPYAYCDTSTSPACNCIRGFQPLSPQEWASGDASGRCRRNRQLNCGGDKFLQLMNMKLPDTSTATVDKRLGLEECEQKCKNDCNCTAFANMDIRNGGPGCVIWIGEFQDIRKYASA
;
A
#
# COMPACT_ATOMS: atom_id res chain seq x y z
N MET A 1 11.15 -13.33 -9.73
CA MET A 1 12.23 -13.40 -8.72
C MET A 1 12.91 -12.06 -8.71
N GLU A 2 12.84 -11.34 -7.59
CA GLU A 2 13.57 -10.07 -7.40
C GLU A 2 14.78 -10.36 -6.50
N GLN A 3 15.94 -9.79 -6.86
CA GLN A 3 17.22 -10.01 -6.19
C GLN A 3 17.67 -8.71 -5.52
N TRP A 4 18.02 -8.80 -4.24
CA TRP A 4 18.66 -7.72 -3.48
C TRP A 4 19.88 -8.31 -2.79
N ASP A 5 21.08 -7.94 -3.23
CA ASP A 5 22.41 -8.39 -2.78
C ASP A 5 22.49 -9.91 -2.53
N ASP A 6 22.06 -10.36 -1.35
CA ASP A 6 22.16 -11.75 -0.87
C ASP A 6 20.82 -12.52 -0.78
N PHE A 7 19.71 -11.89 -1.15
CA PHE A 7 18.36 -12.43 -0.99
C PHE A 7 17.64 -12.60 -2.33
N ILE A 8 17.02 -13.76 -2.51
CA ILE A 8 16.02 -13.98 -3.55
C ILE A 8 14.70 -14.30 -2.85
N TYR A 9 13.69 -13.45 -3.05
CA TYR A 9 12.35 -13.68 -2.53
C TYR A 9 11.35 -13.89 -3.66
N ASN A 10 10.28 -14.61 -3.34
CA ASN A 10 9.19 -14.88 -4.25
C ASN A 10 7.86 -14.89 -3.52
N PHE A 11 6.83 -14.41 -4.18
CA PHE A 11 5.45 -14.62 -3.79
C PHE A 11 4.83 -15.55 -4.82
N THR A 12 4.42 -16.74 -4.36
CA THR A 12 3.76 -17.73 -5.22
C THR A 12 2.27 -17.61 -4.98
N GLU A 13 1.51 -17.38 -6.06
CA GLU A 13 0.05 -17.35 -6.05
C GLU A 13 -0.46 -18.22 -7.20
N ASN A 14 -0.97 -19.39 -6.88
CA ASN A 14 -1.57 -20.31 -7.85
C ASN A 14 -2.82 -20.98 -7.27
N ARG A 15 -3.34 -22.02 -7.92
CA ARG A 15 -4.57 -22.71 -7.48
C ARG A 15 -4.38 -23.61 -6.27
N GLU A 16 -3.14 -23.99 -5.97
CA GLU A 16 -2.78 -24.93 -4.91
C GLU A 16 -2.28 -24.21 -3.66
N GLU A 17 -1.51 -23.14 -3.85
CA GLU A 17 -0.78 -22.47 -2.77
C GLU A 17 -0.65 -20.96 -2.98
N VAL A 18 -0.71 -20.23 -1.86
CA VAL A 18 -0.48 -18.79 -1.77
C VAL A 18 0.44 -18.52 -0.60
N PHE A 19 1.71 -18.21 -0.87
CA PHE A 19 2.72 -18.05 0.17
C PHE A 19 3.92 -17.23 -0.29
N TYR A 20 4.59 -16.63 0.68
CA TYR A 20 5.86 -15.95 0.51
C TYR A 20 7.02 -16.89 0.87
N THR A 21 8.09 -16.87 0.08
CA THR A 21 9.36 -17.53 0.41
C THR A 21 10.54 -16.63 0.14
N PHE A 22 11.65 -16.91 0.82
CA PHE A 22 12.96 -16.37 0.47
C PHE A 22 14.02 -17.46 0.55
N ARG A 23 15.08 -17.29 -0.23
CA ARG A 23 16.31 -18.07 -0.20
C ARG A 23 17.51 -17.13 -0.20
N LEU A 24 18.61 -17.61 0.32
CA LEU A 24 19.88 -16.90 0.32
C LEU A 24 20.71 -17.33 -0.88
N THR A 25 21.46 -16.39 -1.47
CA THR A 25 22.39 -16.67 -2.57
C THR A 25 23.71 -17.24 -2.07
N ASP A 26 24.17 -16.79 -0.90
CA ASP A 26 25.33 -17.35 -0.21
C ASP A 26 24.89 -18.40 0.84
N PRO A 27 25.33 -19.66 0.71
CA PRO A 27 25.01 -20.72 1.68
C PRO A 27 25.63 -20.51 3.06
N ASN A 28 26.62 -19.63 3.21
CA ASN A 28 27.24 -19.32 4.50
C ASN A 28 26.50 -18.22 5.28
N LEU A 29 25.55 -17.54 4.64
CA LEU A 29 24.72 -16.54 5.30
C LEU A 29 23.56 -17.21 6.02
N TYR A 30 23.21 -16.66 7.19
CA TYR A 30 21.98 -17.01 7.90
C TYR A 30 21.08 -15.78 7.97
N SER A 31 19.80 -15.98 7.64
CA SER A 31 18.79 -14.95 7.80
C SER A 31 17.47 -15.57 8.20
N ARG A 32 16.69 -14.80 8.97
CA ARG A 32 15.36 -15.21 9.43
C ARG A 32 14.40 -14.03 9.45
N LEU A 33 13.13 -14.34 9.25
CA LEU A 33 12.02 -13.45 9.54
C LEU A 33 11.38 -13.90 10.86
N THR A 34 11.20 -12.98 11.80
CA THR A 34 10.60 -13.28 13.09
C THR A 34 9.65 -12.17 13.50
N ILE A 35 8.51 -12.54 14.09
CA ILE A 35 7.64 -11.61 14.81
C ILE A 35 8.08 -11.62 16.27
N ASN A 36 8.41 -10.46 16.81
CA ASN A 36 8.80 -10.33 18.21
C ASN A 36 7.57 -10.21 19.14
N SER A 37 7.79 -10.16 20.46
CA SER A 37 6.71 -10.08 21.45
C SER A 37 5.85 -8.82 21.38
N ALA A 38 6.33 -7.76 20.71
CA ALA A 38 5.58 -6.54 20.47
C ALA A 38 4.74 -6.60 19.18
N GLY A 39 4.85 -7.68 18.39
CA GLY A 39 4.13 -7.84 17.13
C GLY A 39 4.86 -7.26 15.91
N ASN A 40 6.10 -6.80 16.06
CA ASN A 40 6.87 -6.27 14.92
C ASN A 40 7.48 -7.42 14.12
N LEU A 41 7.32 -7.36 12.79
CA LEU A 41 7.99 -8.27 11.88
C LEU A 41 9.41 -7.76 11.63
N GLU A 42 10.41 -8.60 11.88
CA GLU A 42 11.82 -8.24 11.79
C GLU A 42 12.56 -9.24 10.91
N ARG A 43 13.40 -8.72 9.99
CA ARG A 43 14.41 -9.52 9.30
C ARG A 43 15.75 -9.38 10.01
N PHE A 44 16.32 -10.51 10.40
CA PHE A 44 17.67 -10.59 10.93
C PHE A 44 18.60 -11.28 9.93
N THR A 45 19.86 -10.86 9.92
CA THR A 45 20.97 -11.51 9.23
C THR A 45 22.09 -11.72 10.24
N TRP A 46 22.69 -12.90 10.25
CA TRP A 46 23.80 -13.20 11.17
C TRP A 46 25.07 -12.47 10.73
N ASP A 47 25.67 -11.70 11.64
CA ASP A 47 26.98 -11.08 11.44
C ASP A 47 28.06 -11.95 12.11
N PRO A 48 28.89 -12.67 11.34
CA PRO A 48 29.93 -13.51 11.91
C PRO A 48 31.08 -12.73 12.55
N THR A 49 31.26 -11.44 12.20
CA THR A 49 32.32 -10.59 12.77
C THR A 49 31.96 -10.18 14.20
N ARG A 50 30.67 -9.95 14.44
CA ARG A 50 30.13 -9.47 15.72
C ARG A 50 29.50 -10.58 16.56
N GLU A 51 29.38 -11.78 15.98
CA GLU A 51 28.73 -12.95 16.58
C GLU A 51 27.29 -12.64 17.05
N GLU A 52 26.56 -11.85 16.26
CA GLU A 52 25.21 -11.41 16.63
C GLU A 52 24.22 -11.40 15.45
N TRP A 53 22.93 -11.45 15.78
CA TRP A 53 21.86 -11.22 14.81
C TRP A 53 21.69 -9.72 14.55
N ASN A 54 22.15 -9.26 13.39
CA ASN A 54 21.94 -7.89 12.96
C ASN A 54 20.54 -7.71 12.36
N ARG A 55 19.79 -6.72 12.82
CA ARG A 55 18.44 -6.42 12.32
C ARG A 55 18.54 -5.61 11.03
N PHE A 56 18.25 -6.25 9.91
CA PHE A 56 18.34 -5.65 8.58
C PHE A 56 17.16 -4.72 8.27
N TRP A 57 15.94 -5.15 8.55
CA TRP A 57 14.75 -4.28 8.51
C TRP A 57 13.68 -4.75 9.48
N PHE A 58 12.72 -3.88 9.77
CA PHE A 58 11.54 -4.18 10.56
C PHE A 58 10.29 -3.47 10.00
N MET A 59 9.12 -3.93 10.42
CA MET A 59 7.80 -3.37 10.13
C MET A 59 6.90 -3.53 11.38
N PRO A 60 6.08 -2.53 11.74
CA PRO A 60 5.95 -1.17 11.18
C PRO A 60 7.19 -0.30 11.38
N LYS A 61 7.49 0.63 10.45
CA LYS A 61 8.65 1.55 10.54
C LYS A 61 8.32 2.89 11.17
N ASP A 62 7.10 3.38 10.94
CA ASP A 62 6.61 4.67 11.40
C ASP A 62 5.09 4.60 11.63
N ASP A 63 4.51 5.67 12.18
CA ASP A 63 3.08 5.73 12.48
C ASP A 63 2.19 5.56 11.23
N CYS A 64 2.70 5.87 10.03
CA CYS A 64 1.98 5.68 8.76
C CYS A 64 1.88 4.22 8.32
N ASP A 65 2.63 3.30 8.94
CA ASP A 65 2.47 1.85 8.72
C ASP A 65 1.38 1.23 9.63
N MET A 66 0.89 1.98 10.62
CA MET A 66 -0.19 1.52 11.48
C MET A 66 -1.52 1.53 10.71
N HIS A 67 -2.24 0.41 10.78
CA HIS A 67 -3.48 0.23 10.03
C HIS A 67 -4.53 1.29 10.40
N GLY A 68 -5.04 1.98 9.39
CA GLY A 68 -6.16 2.92 9.56
C GLY A 68 -5.82 4.18 10.34
N ILE A 69 -4.54 4.56 10.45
CA ILE A 69 -4.12 5.79 11.14
C ILE A 69 -4.78 7.05 10.57
N CYS A 70 -5.03 7.06 9.26
CA CYS A 70 -5.82 8.07 8.57
C CYS A 70 -7.12 7.44 8.09
N GLY A 71 -8.23 8.16 8.33
CA GLY A 71 -9.56 7.70 7.95
C GLY A 71 -9.78 7.59 6.43
N PRO A 72 -10.95 7.08 6.01
CA PRO A 72 -11.30 6.91 4.61
C PRO A 72 -11.06 8.16 3.76
N TYR A 73 -10.55 7.93 2.54
CA TYR A 73 -10.21 8.96 1.56
C TYR A 73 -9.12 9.96 1.99
N ALA A 74 -8.39 9.66 3.06
CA ALA A 74 -7.15 10.31 3.43
C ALA A 74 -5.96 9.38 3.18
N TYR A 75 -4.76 9.96 3.10
CA TYR A 75 -3.50 9.22 3.10
C TYR A 75 -2.55 9.77 4.17
N CYS A 76 -1.71 8.90 4.69
CA CYS A 76 -0.66 9.26 5.63
C CYS A 76 0.62 9.67 4.89
N ASP A 77 1.23 10.79 5.29
CA ASP A 77 2.50 11.29 4.77
C ASP A 77 3.36 11.81 5.94
N THR A 78 4.45 11.08 6.24
CA THR A 78 5.37 11.39 7.33
C THR A 78 6.11 12.72 7.16
N SER A 79 6.05 13.33 5.97
CA SER A 79 6.66 14.65 5.70
C SER A 79 5.73 15.83 6.00
N THR A 80 4.48 15.57 6.42
CA THR A 80 3.47 16.60 6.66
C THR A 80 3.04 16.66 8.12
N SER A 81 2.52 17.82 8.54
CA SER A 81 1.92 18.02 9.87
C SER A 81 0.59 18.78 9.73
N PRO A 82 -0.55 18.15 10.05
CA PRO A 82 -0.70 16.76 10.51
C PRO A 82 -0.32 15.73 9.43
N ALA A 83 0.02 14.50 9.84
CA ALA A 83 0.47 13.44 8.92
C ALA A 83 -0.63 12.96 7.96
N CYS A 84 -1.90 13.09 8.36
CA CYS A 84 -3.03 12.70 7.53
C CYS A 84 -3.45 13.84 6.60
N ASN A 85 -3.63 13.50 5.33
CA ASN A 85 -3.97 14.42 4.26
C ASN A 85 -5.19 13.91 3.50
N CYS A 86 -6.22 14.74 3.34
CA CYS A 86 -7.31 14.39 2.41
C CYS A 86 -6.77 14.32 0.97
N ILE A 87 -7.24 13.32 0.22
CA ILE A 87 -6.96 13.24 -1.21
C ILE A 87 -7.47 14.49 -1.91
N ARG A 88 -6.72 15.03 -2.87
CA ARG A 88 -7.14 16.24 -3.61
C ARG A 88 -8.53 16.01 -4.25
N GLY A 89 -9.45 16.93 -3.99
CA GLY A 89 -10.87 16.78 -4.35
C GLY A 89 -11.77 16.32 -3.21
N PHE A 90 -11.18 16.02 -2.05
CA PHE A 90 -11.85 15.76 -0.79
C PHE A 90 -11.50 16.82 0.25
N GLN A 91 -12.32 16.93 1.29
CA GLN A 91 -12.12 17.80 2.44
C GLN A 91 -12.43 17.04 3.74
N PRO A 92 -11.88 17.47 4.88
CA PRO A 92 -12.19 16.88 6.17
C PRO A 92 -13.70 16.87 6.42
N LEU A 93 -14.23 15.76 6.97
CA LEU A 93 -15.61 15.73 7.43
C LEU A 93 -15.81 16.64 8.66
N SER A 94 -14.81 16.68 9.54
CA SER A 94 -14.74 17.52 10.74
C SER A 94 -13.57 18.53 10.63
N PRO A 95 -13.77 19.71 10.02
CA PRO A 95 -12.69 20.68 9.85
C PRO A 95 -12.09 21.20 11.17
N GLN A 96 -12.89 21.28 12.24
CA GLN A 96 -12.43 21.74 13.55
C GLN A 96 -11.44 20.77 14.19
N GLU A 97 -11.76 19.47 14.17
CA GLU A 97 -10.87 18.40 14.67
C GLU A 97 -9.56 18.39 13.87
N TRP A 98 -9.66 18.45 12.55
CA TRP A 98 -8.49 18.50 11.66
C TRP A 98 -7.59 19.72 11.93
N ALA A 99 -8.18 20.88 12.15
CA ALA A 99 -7.45 22.12 12.47
C ALA A 99 -6.81 22.08 13.87
N SER A 100 -7.33 21.27 14.78
CA SER A 100 -6.76 21.06 16.12
C SER A 100 -5.62 20.04 16.15
N GLY A 101 -5.34 19.37 15.02
CA GLY A 101 -4.30 18.34 14.89
C GLY A 101 -4.84 16.91 14.94
N ASP A 102 -6.12 16.70 15.28
CA ASP A 102 -6.78 15.40 15.15
C ASP A 102 -7.27 15.19 13.71
N ALA A 103 -6.33 14.77 12.86
CA ALA A 103 -6.55 14.50 11.45
C ALA A 103 -6.82 13.02 11.16
N SER A 104 -7.16 12.22 12.18
CA SER A 104 -7.44 10.78 12.03
C SER A 104 -8.80 10.51 11.36
N GLY A 105 -9.69 11.51 11.34
CA GLY A 105 -11.03 11.42 10.80
C GLY A 105 -11.10 11.15 9.30
N ARG A 106 -12.32 10.92 8.81
CA ARG A 106 -12.59 10.66 7.39
C ARG A 106 -12.66 11.94 6.57
N CYS A 107 -12.32 11.83 5.29
CA CYS A 107 -12.58 12.88 4.30
C CYS A 107 -13.87 12.60 3.53
N ARG A 108 -14.46 13.65 2.97
CA ARG A 108 -15.63 13.58 2.08
C ARG A 108 -15.33 14.26 0.74
N ARG A 109 -15.88 13.74 -0.36
CA ARG A 109 -15.73 14.37 -1.68
C ARG A 109 -16.32 15.78 -1.66
N ASN A 110 -15.66 16.70 -2.35
CA ASN A 110 -16.14 18.08 -2.47
C ASN A 110 -17.33 18.20 -3.42
N ARG A 111 -17.47 17.26 -4.36
CA ARG A 111 -18.55 17.21 -5.35
C ARG A 111 -19.13 15.81 -5.43
N GLN A 112 -20.42 15.72 -5.67
CA GLN A 112 -21.08 14.45 -5.98
C GLN A 112 -20.63 13.95 -7.36
N LEU A 113 -20.49 12.63 -7.45
CA LEU A 113 -20.13 11.91 -8.67
C LEU A 113 -21.34 11.82 -9.61
N ASN A 114 -21.11 11.81 -10.91
CA ASN A 114 -22.16 11.64 -11.93
C ASN A 114 -21.93 10.43 -12.84
N CYS A 115 -21.00 9.55 -12.46
CA CYS A 115 -20.57 8.34 -13.15
C CYS A 115 -19.98 8.64 -14.54
N GLY A 116 -20.83 8.88 -15.55
CA GLY A 116 -20.41 9.02 -16.94
C GLY A 116 -19.50 10.21 -17.24
N GLY A 117 -19.50 11.26 -16.41
CA GLY A 117 -18.64 12.44 -16.55
C GLY A 117 -17.45 12.48 -15.59
N ASP A 118 -17.29 11.46 -14.75
CA ASP A 118 -16.28 11.45 -13.70
C ASP A 118 -14.87 11.26 -14.26
N LYS A 119 -13.89 11.76 -13.51
CA LYS A 119 -12.47 11.71 -13.86
C LYS A 119 -11.66 11.22 -12.68
N PHE A 120 -10.54 10.60 -12.99
CA PHE A 120 -9.63 10.09 -11.98
C PHE A 120 -8.48 11.07 -11.70
N LEU A 121 -8.04 11.04 -10.46
CA LEU A 121 -6.82 11.67 -10.02
C LEU A 121 -5.75 10.59 -9.89
N GLN A 122 -4.66 10.72 -10.65
CA GLN A 122 -3.50 9.86 -10.45
C GLN A 122 -2.78 10.26 -9.14
N LEU A 123 -2.60 9.29 -8.26
CA LEU A 123 -1.80 9.41 -7.04
C LEU A 123 -0.48 8.67 -7.25
N MET A 124 0.63 9.33 -6.90
CA MET A 124 1.99 8.82 -7.11
C MET A 124 2.64 8.41 -5.79
N ASN A 125 3.51 7.40 -5.84
CA ASN A 125 4.28 6.92 -4.68
C ASN A 125 3.38 6.44 -3.52
N MET A 126 2.29 5.73 -3.85
CA MET A 126 1.31 5.30 -2.86
C MET A 126 1.48 3.82 -2.50
N LYS A 127 1.31 3.50 -1.21
CA LYS A 127 0.82 2.17 -0.79
C LYS A 127 -0.62 2.04 -1.29
N LEU A 128 -0.94 0.93 -1.95
CA LEU A 128 -2.32 0.67 -2.40
C LEU A 128 -3.26 0.56 -1.17
N PRO A 129 -4.52 1.01 -1.28
CA PRO A 129 -5.48 0.89 -0.19
C PRO A 129 -5.74 -0.57 0.20
N ASP A 130 -6.35 -0.75 1.37
CA ASP A 130 -6.89 -2.05 1.81
C ASP A 130 -7.70 -2.72 0.68
N THR A 131 -7.51 -4.03 0.48
CA THR A 131 -8.04 -4.77 -0.67
C THR A 131 -9.31 -5.56 -0.37
N SER A 132 -9.94 -5.38 0.80
CA SER A 132 -11.16 -6.11 1.19
C SER A 132 -12.35 -5.87 0.26
N THR A 133 -12.43 -4.69 -0.35
CA THR A 133 -13.46 -4.31 -1.35
C THR A 133 -12.94 -4.33 -2.79
N ALA A 134 -11.72 -4.84 -3.00
CA ALA A 134 -11.07 -4.84 -4.29
C ALA A 134 -11.39 -6.09 -5.11
N THR A 135 -11.47 -5.92 -6.43
CA THR A 135 -11.52 -7.02 -7.40
C THR A 135 -10.31 -6.96 -8.31
N VAL A 136 -9.82 -8.13 -8.75
CA VAL A 136 -8.60 -8.25 -9.57
C VAL A 136 -8.93 -8.94 -10.90
N ASP A 137 -8.49 -8.35 -12.01
CA ASP A 137 -8.45 -9.01 -13.32
C ASP A 137 -7.04 -8.93 -13.91
N LYS A 138 -6.33 -10.06 -13.90
CA LYS A 138 -4.92 -10.15 -14.32
C LYS A 138 -4.72 -9.94 -15.83
N ARG A 139 -5.79 -9.96 -16.62
CA ARG A 139 -5.74 -9.91 -18.09
C ARG A 139 -5.80 -8.49 -18.65
N LEU A 140 -6.35 -7.55 -17.88
CA LEU A 140 -6.59 -6.19 -18.34
C LEU A 140 -5.34 -5.31 -18.19
N GLY A 141 -5.17 -4.40 -19.14
CA GLY A 141 -4.22 -3.29 -19.01
C GLY A 141 -4.81 -2.09 -18.27
N LEU A 142 -3.98 -1.08 -17.97
CA LEU A 142 -4.40 0.12 -17.22
C LEU A 142 -5.53 0.89 -17.91
N GLU A 143 -5.48 1.06 -19.23
CA GLU A 143 -6.52 1.77 -20.00
C GLU A 143 -7.87 1.05 -19.94
N GLU A 144 -7.87 -0.27 -20.10
CA GLU A 144 -9.08 -1.10 -19.96
C GLU A 144 -9.60 -1.09 -18.53
N CYS A 145 -8.69 -1.05 -17.54
CA CYS A 145 -9.03 -0.92 -16.13
C CYS A 145 -9.75 0.40 -15.85
N GLU A 146 -9.26 1.51 -16.42
CA GLU A 146 -9.91 2.81 -16.32
C GLU A 146 -11.32 2.77 -16.95
N GLN A 147 -11.48 2.21 -18.15
CA GLN A 147 -12.79 2.10 -18.80
C GLN A 147 -13.75 1.23 -18.00
N LYS A 148 -13.28 0.10 -17.46
CA LYS A 148 -14.09 -0.78 -16.61
C LYS A 148 -14.56 -0.05 -15.36
N CYS A 149 -13.66 0.70 -14.71
CA CYS A 149 -14.01 1.52 -13.55
C CYS A 149 -15.00 2.64 -13.90
N LYS A 150 -14.83 3.33 -15.03
CA LYS A 150 -15.79 4.36 -15.50
C LYS A 150 -17.20 3.82 -15.73
N ASN A 151 -17.30 2.58 -16.19
CA ASN A 151 -18.58 1.92 -16.48
C ASN A 151 -19.26 1.33 -15.23
N ASP A 152 -18.55 1.27 -14.10
CA ASP A 152 -19.11 0.85 -12.81
C ASP A 152 -19.25 2.06 -11.89
N CYS A 153 -20.48 2.54 -11.70
CA CYS A 153 -20.74 3.72 -10.89
C CYS A 153 -20.42 3.56 -9.39
N ASN A 154 -20.12 2.33 -8.93
CA ASN A 154 -19.64 2.10 -7.57
C ASN A 154 -18.10 2.04 -7.49
N CYS A 155 -17.40 2.04 -8.62
CA CYS A 155 -15.95 2.11 -8.64
C CYS A 155 -15.45 3.44 -8.07
N THR A 156 -14.40 3.39 -7.28
CA THR A 156 -13.86 4.57 -6.60
C THR A 156 -12.38 4.80 -6.82
N ALA A 157 -11.62 3.74 -7.15
CA ALA A 157 -10.22 3.80 -7.50
C ALA A 157 -9.84 2.55 -8.33
N PHE A 158 -8.76 2.67 -9.10
CA PHE A 158 -8.16 1.53 -9.79
C PHE A 158 -6.63 1.69 -9.84
N ALA A 159 -5.93 0.57 -10.03
CA ALA A 159 -4.48 0.53 -10.18
C ALA A 159 -4.05 -0.70 -10.99
N ASN A 160 -2.79 -0.72 -11.41
CA ASN A 160 -2.17 -1.94 -11.92
C ASN A 160 -1.99 -2.97 -10.80
N MET A 161 -2.11 -4.25 -11.13
CA MET A 161 -1.88 -5.34 -10.16
C MET A 161 -0.38 -5.60 -9.94
N ASP A 162 0.39 -5.60 -11.03
CA ASP A 162 1.84 -5.74 -11.01
C ASP A 162 2.45 -4.44 -11.55
N ILE A 163 3.63 -4.05 -11.07
CA ILE A 163 4.34 -2.84 -11.51
C ILE A 163 5.43 -3.16 -12.54
N ARG A 164 5.78 -4.43 -12.72
CA ARG A 164 6.80 -4.90 -13.68
C ARG A 164 6.26 -4.90 -15.09
N ASN A 165 7.15 -4.96 -16.09
CA ASN A 165 6.79 -5.19 -17.50
C ASN A 165 5.67 -4.27 -18.05
N GLY A 166 5.69 -2.99 -17.69
CA GLY A 166 4.69 -2.01 -18.12
C GLY A 166 3.41 -1.97 -17.28
N GLY A 167 3.35 -2.79 -16.23
CA GLY A 167 2.30 -2.76 -15.22
C GLY A 167 1.03 -3.50 -15.64
N PRO A 168 1.05 -4.84 -15.79
CA PRO A 168 -0.13 -5.60 -16.19
C PRO A 168 -1.10 -5.84 -15.03
N GLY A 169 -2.34 -6.17 -15.40
CA GLY A 169 -3.40 -6.52 -14.48
C GLY A 169 -4.09 -5.29 -13.90
N CYS A 170 -5.33 -5.49 -13.48
CA CYS A 170 -6.22 -4.44 -13.03
C CYS A 170 -6.73 -4.76 -11.63
N VAL A 171 -6.65 -3.80 -10.73
CA VAL A 171 -7.28 -3.83 -9.40
C VAL A 171 -8.30 -2.70 -9.35
N ILE A 172 -9.53 -3.00 -8.96
CA ILE A 172 -10.63 -2.03 -8.85
C ILE A 172 -11.20 -2.07 -7.43
N TRP A 173 -11.28 -0.90 -6.79
CA TRP A 173 -11.92 -0.73 -5.49
C TRP A 173 -13.35 -0.23 -5.66
N ILE A 174 -14.26 -0.81 -4.87
CA ILE A 174 -15.67 -0.41 -4.78
C ILE A 174 -15.94 0.19 -3.40
N GLY A 175 -16.66 1.31 -3.37
CA GLY A 175 -17.04 1.97 -2.11
C GLY A 175 -15.88 2.71 -1.42
N GLU A 176 -15.84 2.67 -0.10
CA GLU A 176 -14.83 3.39 0.67
C GLU A 176 -13.49 2.63 0.65
N PHE A 177 -12.39 3.37 0.53
CA PHE A 177 -11.04 2.83 0.64
C PHE A 177 -10.23 3.62 1.68
N GLN A 178 -9.31 2.94 2.35
CA GLN A 178 -8.54 3.45 3.47
C GLN A 178 -7.17 2.75 3.58
N ASP A 179 -6.42 3.04 4.64
CA ASP A 179 -5.09 2.47 4.91
C ASP A 179 -4.04 2.80 3.84
N ILE A 180 -4.11 4.04 3.35
CA ILE A 180 -3.22 4.55 2.31
C ILE A 180 -2.08 5.34 2.97
N ARG A 181 -0.86 5.12 2.49
CA ARG A 181 0.28 6.01 2.78
C ARG A 181 0.99 6.43 1.51
N LYS A 182 1.66 7.57 1.60
CA LYS A 182 2.58 8.07 0.59
C LYS A 182 4.02 7.80 1.01
N TYR A 183 4.86 7.50 0.04
CA TYR A 183 6.31 7.40 0.18
C TYR A 183 6.97 8.61 -0.45
N ALA A 184 8.12 9.01 0.08
CA ALA A 184 8.96 10.01 -0.55
C ALA A 184 9.38 9.52 -1.96
N SER A 185 9.50 10.45 -2.91
CA SER A 185 10.13 10.14 -4.20
C SER A 185 11.58 9.73 -3.98
N ALA A 186 11.98 8.62 -4.61
CA ALA A 186 13.38 8.19 -4.65
C ALA A 186 14.25 9.17 -5.43
#